data_AF-G8ZV58-F1
#
_entry.id   AF-G8ZV58-F1
#
_cell.length_a   1.000
_cell.length_b   1.000
_cell.length_c   1.000
_cell.angle_alpha   90.00
_cell.angle_beta   90.00
_cell.angle_gamma   90.00
#
_symmetry.space_group_name_H-M   'P 1'
#
loop_
_entity.id
_entity.type
_entity.pdbx_description
1 polymer ?
#
loop_
_entity_poly.entity_id
_entity_poly.type
_entity_poly.pdbx_seq_one_letter_code
_entity_poly.pdbx_strand_id
1 'polypeptide(L)'
;MLTITDQKVSRTKNEVAELKYRHQQLQEEFNKLSAELNSTLTPKQVMDQHIKRLKEYNELRDAGLRLTQLISDEKSCKVKDVFEEMGYSMSDD
;
A
#
# COMPACT_ATOMS: atom_id res chain seq x y z
N MET A 1 -26.11 -20.18 -39.45
CA MET A 1 -26.25 -19.61 -38.09
C MET A 1 -24.98 -19.92 -37.33
N LEU A 2 -24.34 -18.93 -36.70
CA LEU A 2 -23.23 -19.19 -35.78
C LEU A 2 -23.78 -19.99 -34.59
N THR A 3 -23.11 -21.07 -34.22
CA THR A 3 -23.53 -21.87 -33.07
C THR A 3 -23.36 -21.03 -31.80
N ILE A 4 -24.13 -21.34 -30.73
CA ILE A 4 -23.99 -20.66 -29.43
C ILE A 4 -22.54 -20.72 -28.93
N THR A 5 -21.82 -21.79 -29.30
CA THR A 5 -20.40 -21.98 -29.02
C THR A 5 -19.53 -20.96 -29.77
N ASP A 6 -19.78 -20.70 -31.05
CA ASP A 6 -19.04 -19.69 -31.83
C ASP A 6 -19.24 -18.27 -31.29
N GLN A 7 -20.45 -17.96 -30.81
CA GLN A 7 -20.74 -16.69 -30.17
C GLN A 7 -19.99 -16.52 -28.85
N LYS A 8 -19.91 -17.58 -28.02
CA LYS A 8 -19.11 -17.58 -26.79
C LYS A 8 -17.62 -17.40 -27.07
N VAL A 9 -17.07 -18.14 -28.04
CA VAL A 9 -15.66 -18.03 -28.44
C VAL A 9 -15.33 -16.62 -28.93
N SER A 10 -16.21 -16.00 -29.72
CA SER A 10 -16.03 -14.62 -30.19
C SER A 10 -16.01 -13.61 -29.05
N ARG A 11 -16.94 -13.73 -28.09
CA ARG A 11 -16.97 -12.87 -26.89
C ARG A 11 -15.71 -12.98 -26.05
N THR A 12 -15.29 -14.21 -25.74
CA THR A 12 -14.07 -14.43 -24.95
C THR A 12 -12.82 -13.92 -25.67
N LYS A 13 -12.74 -14.05 -27.01
CA LYS A 13 -11.63 -13.48 -27.78
C LYS A 13 -11.58 -11.95 -27.68
N ASN A 14 -12.73 -11.29 -27.76
CA ASN A 14 -12.80 -9.83 -27.62
C ASN A 14 -12.40 -9.38 -26.22
N GLU A 15 -12.88 -10.08 -25.18
CA GLU A 15 -12.53 -9.81 -23.79
C GLU A 15 -11.02 -9.99 -23.53
N VAL A 16 -10.42 -11.06 -24.06
CA VAL A 16 -8.97 -11.26 -23.99
C VAL A 16 -8.20 -10.15 -24.70
N ALA A 17 -8.68 -9.68 -25.86
CA ALA A 17 -8.06 -8.59 -26.58
C ALA A 17 -8.12 -7.27 -25.79
N GLU A 18 -9.26 -6.97 -25.18
CA GLU A 18 -9.45 -5.80 -24.34
C GLU A 18 -8.57 -5.85 -23.08
N LEU A 19 -8.54 -6.99 -22.39
CA LEU A 19 -7.70 -7.16 -21.19
C LEU A 19 -6.22 -7.04 -21.52
N LYS A 20 -5.76 -7.55 -22.67
CA LYS A 20 -4.38 -7.36 -23.14
C LYS A 20 -4.06 -5.90 -23.40
N TYR A 21 -4.97 -5.18 -24.03
CA TYR A 21 -4.81 -3.75 -24.29
C TYR A 21 -4.70 -2.95 -22.98
N ARG A 22 -5.61 -3.18 -22.03
CA ARG A 22 -5.57 -2.53 -20.71
C ARG A 22 -4.29 -2.86 -19.92
N HIS A 23 -3.84 -4.11 -20.00
CA HIS A 23 -2.59 -4.52 -19.35
C HIS A 23 -1.38 -3.78 -19.92
N GLN A 24 -1.32 -3.63 -21.25
CA GLN A 24 -0.26 -2.89 -21.91
C GLN A 24 -0.26 -1.41 -21.48
N GLN A 25 -1.43 -0.76 -21.49
CA GLN A 25 -1.55 0.63 -21.04
C GLN A 25 -1.06 0.82 -19.60
N LEU A 26 -1.49 -0.06 -18.69
CA LEU A 26 -1.08 0.02 -17.29
C LEU A 26 0.42 -0.22 -17.11
N GLN A 27 1.01 -1.10 -17.92
CA GLN A 27 2.44 -1.36 -17.90
C GLN A 27 3.24 -0.16 -18.42
N GLU A 28 2.75 0.54 -19.45
CA GLU A 28 3.36 1.77 -19.96
C GLU A 28 3.30 2.90 -18.93
N GLU A 29 2.16 3.09 -18.26
CA GLU A 29 2.00 4.06 -17.17
C GLU A 29 2.94 3.77 -16.01
N PHE A 30 3.05 2.50 -15.59
CA PHE A 30 3.98 2.10 -14.55
C PHE A 30 5.43 2.38 -14.95
N ASN A 31 5.83 2.02 -16.16
CA ASN A 31 7.20 2.24 -16.64
C ASN A 31 7.55 3.73 -16.67
N LYS A 32 6.61 4.58 -17.11
CA LYS A 32 6.78 6.03 -17.10
C LYS A 32 6.99 6.55 -15.67
N LEU A 33 6.12 6.18 -14.75
CA LEU A 33 6.21 6.62 -13.35
C LEU A 33 7.48 6.08 -12.67
N SER A 34 7.85 4.83 -12.95
CA SER A 34 9.07 4.22 -12.42
C SER A 34 10.32 4.93 -12.92
N ALA A 35 10.34 5.39 -14.18
CA ALA A 35 11.41 6.20 -14.73
C ALA A 35 11.48 7.59 -14.08
N GLU A 36 10.34 8.27 -13.91
CA GLU A 36 10.26 9.57 -13.21
C GLU A 36 10.79 9.49 -11.77
N LEU A 37 10.48 8.39 -11.07
CA LEU A 37 10.92 8.15 -9.69
C LEU A 37 12.30 7.47 -9.58
N ASN A 38 12.99 7.22 -10.69
CA ASN A 38 14.25 6.46 -10.75
C ASN A 38 14.18 5.11 -10.03
N SER A 39 13.01 4.49 -10.04
CA SER A 39 12.78 3.18 -9.43
C SER A 39 13.15 2.08 -10.41
N THR A 40 13.98 1.14 -9.95
CA THR A 40 14.32 -0.10 -10.68
C THR A 40 13.48 -1.28 -10.22
N LEU A 41 12.47 -1.05 -9.38
CA LEU A 41 11.64 -2.09 -8.77
C LEU A 41 10.50 -2.50 -9.71
N THR A 42 10.21 -3.80 -9.73
CA THR A 42 9.00 -4.30 -10.37
C THR A 42 7.75 -3.88 -9.58
N PRO A 43 6.55 -3.83 -10.20
CA PRO A 43 5.31 -3.47 -9.50
C PRO A 43 5.08 -4.30 -8.23
N LYS A 44 5.39 -5.60 -8.28
CA LYS A 44 5.29 -6.51 -7.14
C LYS A 44 6.24 -6.12 -6.01
N GLN A 45 7.49 -5.81 -6.33
CA GLN A 45 8.49 -5.40 -5.33
C GLN A 45 8.11 -4.07 -4.67
N VAL A 46 7.56 -3.10 -5.43
CA VAL A 46 7.05 -1.84 -4.87
C VAL A 46 5.94 -2.12 -3.85
N MET A 47 4.98 -2.98 -4.22
CA MET A 47 3.88 -3.37 -3.34
C MET A 47 4.40 -4.08 -2.09
N ASP A 48 5.26 -5.09 -2.24
CA ASP A 48 5.84 -5.85 -1.14
C ASP A 48 6.62 -4.94 -0.17
N GLN A 49 7.39 -3.98 -0.71
CA GLN A 49 8.11 -3.00 0.10
C GLN A 49 7.17 -2.08 0.86
N HIS A 50 6.08 -1.63 0.24
CA HIS A 50 5.09 -0.79 0.89
C HIS A 50 4.40 -1.54 2.05
N ILE A 51 4.00 -2.79 1.83
CA ILE A 51 3.40 -3.65 2.86
C ILE A 51 4.38 -3.84 4.02
N LYS A 52 5.65 -4.11 3.74
CA LYS A 52 6.69 -4.28 4.76
C LYS A 52 6.86 -3.02 5.61
N ARG A 53 6.98 -1.85 4.96
CA ARG A 53 7.12 -0.56 5.65
C ARG A 53 5.91 -0.23 6.50
N LEU A 54 4.70 -0.48 6.00
CA LEU A 54 3.47 -0.22 6.75
C LEU A 54 3.38 -1.14 7.98
N LYS A 55 3.77 -2.40 7.84
CA LYS A 55 3.85 -3.33 8.97
C LYS A 55 4.88 -2.88 10.01
N GLU A 56 6.08 -2.51 9.58
CA GLU A 56 7.15 -2.01 10.46
C GLU A 56 6.72 -0.73 11.20
N TYR A 57 6.05 0.19 10.50
CA TYR A 57 5.47 1.39 11.11
C TYR A 57 4.47 1.04 12.21
N ASN A 58 3.50 0.16 11.92
CA ASN A 58 2.49 -0.24 12.89
C ASN A 58 3.11 -0.92 14.12
N GLU A 59 4.05 -1.84 13.91
CA GLU A 59 4.74 -2.53 15.01
C GLU A 59 5.51 -1.54 15.90
N LEU A 60 6.22 -0.59 15.30
CA LEU A 60 6.98 0.43 16.02
C LEU A 60 6.05 1.38 16.78
N ARG A 61 4.96 1.81 16.15
CA ARG A 61 3.94 2.67 16.76
C ARG A 61 3.31 1.99 17.98
N ASP A 62 2.91 0.73 17.85
CA ASP A 62 2.30 -0.03 18.94
C ASP A 62 3.29 -0.29 20.08
N ALA A 63 4.56 -0.52 19.78
CA ALA A 63 5.61 -0.63 20.80
C ALA A 63 5.81 0.71 21.52
N GLY A 64 5.92 1.81 20.78
CA GLY A 64 6.06 3.16 21.32
C GLY A 64 4.88 3.53 22.22
N LEU A 65 3.65 3.30 21.77
CA LEU A 65 2.45 3.60 22.55
C LEU A 65 2.39 2.81 23.86
N ARG A 66 2.80 1.53 23.83
CA ARG A 66 2.90 0.72 25.05
C ARG A 66 3.94 1.26 26.02
N LEU A 67 5.10 1.69 25.53
CA LEU A 67 6.12 2.32 26.37
C LEU A 67 5.62 3.64 26.96
N THR A 68 4.95 4.48 26.17
CA THR A 68 4.36 5.73 26.65
C THR A 68 3.30 5.48 27.72
N GLN A 69 2.48 4.43 27.57
CA GLN A 69 1.49 4.04 28.57
C GLN A 69 2.17 3.71 29.90
N LEU A 70 3.24 2.90 29.88
CA LEU A 70 3.99 2.54 31.09
C LEU A 70 4.56 3.78 31.80
N ILE A 71 5.12 4.74 31.04
CA ILE A 71 5.64 6.00 31.59
C ILE A 71 4.50 6.82 32.20
N SER A 72 3.35 6.88 31.51
CA SER A 72 2.18 7.64 31.99
C SER A 72 1.62 7.05 33.28
N ASP A 73 1.61 5.73 33.41
CA ASP A 73 1.16 5.02 34.61
C ASP A 73 2.12 5.28 35.77
N GLU A 74 3.43 5.21 35.53
CA GLU A 74 4.47 5.48 36.54
C GLU A 74 4.43 6.95 37.01
N LYS A 75 4.25 7.91 36.09
CA LYS A 75 4.14 9.34 36.40
C LYS A 75 2.74 9.74 36.90
N SER A 76 1.76 8.84 36.86
CA SER A 76 0.34 9.13 37.14
C SER A 76 -0.19 10.33 36.33
N CYS A 77 0.16 10.40 35.05
CA CYS A 77 -0.29 11.43 34.11
C CYS A 77 -1.00 10.82 32.90
N LYS A 78 -1.52 11.65 31.99
CA LYS A 78 -2.14 11.13 30.75
C LYS A 78 -1.06 10.85 29.72
N VAL A 79 -1.28 9.86 28.86
CA VAL A 79 -0.41 9.56 27.70
C VAL A 79 -0.12 10.81 26.86
N LYS A 80 -1.10 11.70 26.69
CA LYS A 80 -0.95 12.98 25.98
C LYS A 80 0.13 13.88 26.59
N ASP A 81 0.21 13.93 27.92
CA ASP A 81 1.17 14.76 28.64
C ASP A 81 2.60 14.23 28.40
N VAL A 82 2.76 12.92 28.27
CA VAL A 82 4.06 12.29 27.94
C VAL A 82 4.46 12.61 26.49
N PHE A 83 3.52 12.57 25.54
CA PHE A 83 3.79 12.99 24.14
C PHE A 83 4.18 14.47 24.05
N GLU A 84 3.48 15.35 24.76
CA GLU A 84 3.82 16.78 24.85
C GLU A 84 5.20 17.01 25.46
N GLU A 85 5.56 16.28 26.52
CA GLU A 85 6.91 16.31 27.13
C GLU A 85 8.00 15.85 26.14
N MET A 86 7.71 14.85 25.30
CA MET A 86 8.61 14.38 24.25
C MET A 86 8.66 15.30 23.02
N GLY A 87 7.81 16.33 22.95
CA GLY A 87 7.78 17.27 21.83
C GLY A 87 7.10 16.73 20.56
N TYR A 88 6.24 15.71 20.69
CA TYR A 88 5.52 15.09 19.57
C TYR A 88 4.01 15.24 19.72
N SER A 89 3.29 15.32 18.58
CA SER A 89 1.84 15.19 18.55
C SER A 89 1.43 13.73 18.69
N MET A 90 0.24 13.50 19.25
CA MET A 90 -0.36 12.16 19.27
C MET A 90 -1.07 11.81 17.94
N SER A 91 -1.18 12.78 17.03
CA SER A 91 -1.71 12.59 15.68
C SER A 91 -0.60 12.10 14.76
N ASP A 92 -0.92 11.11 13.93
CA ASP A 92 -0.09 10.59 12.84
C ASP A 92 -0.19 11.49 11.58
N ASP A 93 -0.19 12.82 11.74
CA ASP A 93 -0.32 13.79 10.62
C ASP A 93 0.90 13.76 9.67
#